data_AF-A0A519QMC2-F1
#
_entry.id   AF-A0A519QMC2-F1
#
_cell.length_a   1.000
_cell.length_b   1.000
_cell.length_c   1.000
_cell.angle_alpha   90.00
_cell.angle_beta   90.00
_cell.angle_gamma   90.00
#
_symmetry.space_group_name_H-M   'P 1'
#
loop_
_entity.id
_entity.type
_entity.pdbx_description
1 polymer ?
#
loop_
_entity_poly.entity_id
_entity_poly.type
_entity_poly.pdbx_seq_one_letter_code
_entity_poly.pdbx_strand_id
1 'polypeptide(L)' 'ERGAQVSIIAKNDGKKIFDHLVKNNVLGDWREPNVIRLSAVPMYNSFEDVFRTGELLLAVSKSINND' A
#
# COMPACT_ATOMS: atom_id res chain seq x y z
N GLU A 1 9.21 20.73 6.71
CA GLU A 1 8.85 19.88 5.55
C GLU A 1 8.00 18.72 6.01
N ARG A 2 6.94 18.36 5.28
CA ARG A 2 6.20 17.11 5.52
C ARG A 2 6.76 16.07 4.56
N GLY A 3 7.14 14.89 5.06
CA GLY A 3 7.59 13.79 4.19
C GLY A 3 6.47 13.30 3.27
N ALA A 4 6.83 12.51 2.26
CA ALA A 4 5.88 11.88 1.33
C ALA A 4 5.33 10.52 1.83
N GLN A 5 5.60 10.18 3.10
CA GLN A 5 5.21 8.91 3.71
C GLN A 5 3.76 8.97 4.18
N VAL A 6 2.97 7.98 3.77
CA VAL A 6 1.59 7.77 4.23
C VAL A 6 1.53 6.47 5.03
N SER A 7 0.80 6.48 6.13
CA SER A 7 0.50 5.29 6.94
C SER A 7 -0.96 4.95 6.76
N ILE A 8 -1.24 3.73 6.33
CA ILE A 8 -2.59 3.21 6.12
C ILE A 8 -2.85 2.18 7.22
N ILE A 9 -3.85 2.44 8.05
CA ILE A 9 -4.30 1.51 9.10
C ILE A 9 -5.34 0.58 8.48
N ALA A 10 -5.00 -0.70 8.33
CA ALA A 10 -5.93 -1.71 7.85
C ALA A 10 -6.84 -2.16 8.99
N LYS A 11 -8.16 -2.11 8.78
CA LYS A 11 -9.13 -2.56 9.78
C LYS A 11 -9.09 -4.08 9.96
N ASN A 12 -9.01 -4.82 8.85
CA ASN A 12 -8.94 -6.28 8.80
C ASN A 12 -7.89 -6.71 7.76
N ASP A 13 -7.35 -7.91 7.91
CA ASP A 13 -6.47 -8.59 6.94
C ASP A 13 -5.29 -7.76 6.38
N GLY A 14 -4.80 -6.78 7.16
CA GLY A 14 -3.76 -5.85 6.72
C GLY A 14 -2.50 -6.54 6.21
N LYS A 15 -2.10 -7.64 6.86
CA LYS A 15 -0.91 -8.39 6.45
C LYS A 15 -1.10 -9.05 5.09
N LYS A 16 -2.28 -9.64 4.84
CA LYS A 16 -2.61 -10.25 3.54
C LYS A 16 -2.65 -9.19 2.44
N ILE A 17 -3.25 -8.02 2.71
CA ILE A 17 -3.25 -6.89 1.78
C ILE A 17 -1.81 -6.48 1.46
N PHE A 18 -0.98 -6.29 2.49
CA PHE A 18 0.44 -5.94 2.32
C PHE A 18 1.21 -6.97 1.48
N ASP A 19 1.07 -8.26 1.80
CA ASP A 19 1.75 -9.33 1.08
C ASP A 19 1.33 -9.38 -0.40
N HIS A 20 0.05 -9.07 -0.71
CA HIS A 20 -0.44 -8.93 -2.08
C HIS A 20 0.18 -7.72 -2.81
N LEU A 21 0.33 -6.58 -2.13
CA LEU A 21 1.02 -5.42 -2.71
C LEU A 21 2.48 -5.76 -3.06
N VAL A 22 3.21 -6.39 -2.13
CA VAL A 22 4.60 -6.80 -2.33
C VAL A 22 4.73 -7.79 -3.49
N LYS A 23 3.83 -8.77 -3.60
CA LYS A 23 3.79 -9.73 -4.73
C LYS A 23 3.58 -9.06 -6.08
N ASN A 24 2.97 -7.87 -6.11
CA ASN A 24 2.72 -7.07 -7.31
C ASN A 24 3.71 -5.90 -7.44
N ASN A 25 4.89 -6.01 -6.83
CA ASN A 25 5.99 -5.03 -6.90
C ASN A 25 5.69 -3.65 -6.29
N VAL A 26 4.66 -3.53 -5.45
CA VAL A 26 4.45 -2.35 -4.60
C VAL A 26 5.16 -2.59 -3.28
N LEU A 27 6.36 -2.03 -3.16
CA LEU A 27 7.20 -2.15 -1.97
C LEU A 27 6.87 -1.06 -0.95
N GLY A 28 6.77 -1.47 0.31
CA GLY A 28 6.52 -0.58 1.44
C GLY A 28 7.05 -1.20 2.73
N ASP A 29 6.62 -0.65 3.85
CA ASP A 29 6.99 -1.16 5.16
C ASP A 29 5.76 -1.61 5.94
N TRP A 30 5.87 -2.78 6.58
CA TRP A 30 4.84 -3.33 7.45
C TRP A 30 5.15 -3.00 8.90
N ARG A 31 4.13 -2.52 9.61
CA ARG A 31 4.20 -2.23 11.04
C ARG A 31 3.10 -2.97 11.77
N GLU A 32 3.51 -3.81 12.71
CA GLU A 32 2.58 -4.48 13.61
C GLU A 32 1.72 -3.47 14.39
N PRO A 33 0.43 -3.79 14.66
CA PRO A 33 -0.26 -5.00 14.24
C PRO A 33 -0.91 -4.93 12.85
N ASN A 34 -1.09 -3.74 12.27
CA ASN A 34 -2.01 -3.57 11.13
C ASN A 34 -1.74 -2.34 10.25
N VAL A 35 -0.50 -1.86 10.21
CA VAL A 35 -0.16 -0.61 9.52
C VAL A 35 0.74 -0.88 8.30
N ILE A 36 0.31 -0.35 7.15
CA ILE A 36 1.07 -0.35 5.90
C ILE A 36 1.63 1.06 5.69
N ARG A 37 2.94 1.18 5.47
CA ARG A 37 3.59 2.44 5.14
C ARG A 37 4.05 2.44 3.69
N LEU A 38 3.66 3.48 2.95
CA LEU A 38 4.09 3.73 1.58
C LEU A 38 4.69 5.13 1.50
N SER A 39 5.77 5.27 0.76
CA SER A 39 6.47 6.55 0.56
C SER A 39 6.82 6.68 -0.89
N ALA A 40 6.15 7.59 -1.60
CA ALA A 40 6.56 7.95 -2.95
C ALA A 40 7.74 8.92 -2.86
N VAL A 41 8.90 8.53 -3.40
CA VAL A 41 10.09 9.38 -3.40
C VAL A 41 10.10 10.22 -4.68
N PRO A 42 10.07 11.57 -4.58
CA PRO A 42 9.89 12.44 -5.75
C PRO A 42 10.95 12.28 -6.85
N MET A 43 12.16 11.81 -6.50
CA MET A 43 13.25 11.63 -7.46
C MET A 43 13.02 10.48 -8.45
N TYR A 44 12.23 9.46 -8.08
CA TYR A 44 12.12 8.24 -8.88
C TYR A 44 10.72 7.63 -8.92
N ASN A 45 9.72 8.27 -8.32
CA ASN A 45 8.31 7.89 -8.49
C ASN A 45 7.56 8.96 -9.27
N SER A 46 6.74 8.50 -10.20
CA SER A 46 5.82 9.31 -10.97
C SER A 46 4.43 9.36 -10.31
N PHE A 47 3.61 10.32 -10.72
CA PHE A 47 2.19 10.33 -10.36
C PHE A 47 1.45 9.08 -10.86
N GLU A 48 1.88 8.50 -11.97
CA GLU A 48 1.31 7.26 -12.51
C GLU A 48 1.61 6.06 -11.60
N ASP A 49 2.80 5.97 -11.02
CA ASP A 49 3.14 4.90 -10.06
C ASP A 49 2.23 4.95 -8.83
N VAL A 50 1.96 6.17 -8.34
CA VAL A 50 1.03 6.39 -7.21
C VAL A 50 -0.38 5.99 -7.59
N PHE A 51 -0.84 6.36 -8.79
CA PHE A 51 -2.16 6.00 -9.29
C PHE A 51 -2.33 4.48 -9.41
N ARG A 52 -1.40 3.80 -10.08
CA ARG A 52 -1.39 2.33 -10.23
C ARG A 52 -1.33 1.61 -8.89
N THR A 53 -0.56 2.14 -7.94
CA THR A 53 -0.51 1.63 -6.56
C THR A 53 -1.88 1.75 -5.88
N GLY A 54 -2.58 2.88 -6.05
CA GLY A 54 -3.93 3.08 -5.55
C GLY A 54 -4.97 2.13 -6.16
N GLU A 55 -4.90 1.90 -7.47
CA GLU A 55 -5.78 0.95 -8.15
C GLU A 55 -5.58 -0.48 -7.64
N LEU A 56 -4.31 -0.91 -7.53
CA LEU A 56 -3.98 -2.23 -6.99
C LEU A 56 -4.47 -2.37 -5.54
N LEU A 57 -4.23 -1.36 -4.69
CA LEU A 57 -4.68 -1.37 -3.31
C LEU A 57 -6.20 -1.53 -3.22
N LEU A 58 -6.95 -0.81 -4.07
CA LEU A 58 -8.40 -0.91 -4.13
C LEU A 58 -8.87 -2.30 -4.59
N ALA A 59 -8.25 -2.85 -5.63
CA ALA A 59 -8.57 -4.16 -6.17
C ALA A 59 -8.33 -5.27 -5.12
N VAL A 60 -7.15 -5.28 -4.49
CA VAL A 60 -6.77 -6.24 -3.45
C VAL A 60 -7.72 -6.13 -2.25
N SER A 61 -7.98 -4.92 -1.77
CA SER A 61 -8.87 -4.71 -0.62
C SER A 61 -10.29 -5.20 -0.90
N LYS A 62 -10.79 -5.05 -2.13
CA LYS A 62 -12.12 -5.58 -2.52
C LYS A 62 -12.11 -7.10 -2.62
N SER A 63 -11.08 -7.69 -3.21
CA SER A 63 -11.00 -9.15 -3.34
C SER A 63 -11.02 -9.86 -1.98
N ILE A 64 -10.24 -9.36 -1.01
CA ILE A 64 -10.13 -9.97 0.32
C ILE A 64 -11.38 -9.76 1.17
N ASN A 65 -12.11 -8.64 1.00
CA ASN A 65 -13.36 -8.41 1.74
C ASN A 65 -14.56 -9.22 1.21
N ASN A 66 -14.44 -9.80 0.02
CA ASN A 66 -15.50 -10.61 -0.60
C ASN A 66 -15.31 -12.13 -0.37
N ASP A 67 -14.21 -12.52 0.29
CA ASP A 67 -13.94 -13.88 0.78
C ASP A 67 -14.39 -14.02 2.24
#